data_AF-A0AAV2I8Q8-F1
#
_entry.id   AF-A0AAV2I8Q8-F1
#
_cell.length_a   1.000
_cell.length_b   1.000
_cell.length_c   1.000
_cell.angle_alpha   90.00
_cell.angle_beta   90.00
_cell.angle_gamma   90.00
#
_symmetry.space_group_name_H-M   'P 1'
#
loop_
_entity.id
_entity.type
_entity.pdbx_description
1 polymer ?
#
loop_
_entity_poly.entity_id
_entity_poly.type
_entity_poly.pdbx_seq_one_letter_code
_entity_poly.pdbx_strand_id
1 'polypeptide(L)'
;MSVDSWSRVVFGGCVCVCLFANVVVAVSSCGAVRDVYQKQVGGLPEDVPLSPVSAVLTECSRTPEPSNESSCCSRAMEQTFVQSAQDYLRDSIKKSNHQLKQRINQSLTAFQDHLKLTTRETQAKIADALTLSYKIPKEEHTKVLDVFFGNLRMYLFGETHHTIGDIIDRFFRNLFPLVFDYVIIDPSKSKQMGQNFHGCLLQHYTALEPFGNVPTHLAKKLNYAFQRARVFSETLKVMQMTVDSVNNVTVDDECKKAVSRLQFCSMCGGHNEARPCRGLCLNVMRGCLSRISELSPSWDDLVMNFQNIQMGMFRQHNAQELLSYMDVNITDALLQASEDGPRIYSDVSTI
;
A
#
# COMPACT_ATOMS: atom_id res chain seq x y z
N MET A 1 2.46 11.23 -11.78
CA MET A 1 1.01 11.40 -11.58
C MET A 1 0.81 12.86 -11.21
N SER A 2 0.18 13.67 -12.08
CA SER A 2 0.07 15.13 -11.90
C SER A 2 -0.75 15.48 -10.66
N VAL A 3 -0.26 16.46 -9.90
CA VAL A 3 -0.73 16.98 -8.60
C VAL A 3 -2.07 17.75 -8.71
N ASP A 4 -2.80 17.63 -9.82
CA ASP A 4 -4.02 18.40 -10.08
C ASP A 4 -5.33 17.73 -9.60
N SER A 5 -5.25 16.64 -8.85
CA SER A 5 -6.43 15.76 -8.66
C SER A 5 -7.41 16.20 -7.58
N TRP A 6 -7.05 17.07 -6.64
CA TRP A 6 -7.98 17.50 -5.57
C TRP A 6 -8.81 18.73 -5.98
N SER A 7 -8.25 19.62 -6.80
CA SER A 7 -8.92 20.82 -7.29
C SER A 7 -9.85 20.59 -8.49
N ARG A 8 -9.66 19.47 -9.23
CA ARG A 8 -10.45 19.13 -10.42
C ARG A 8 -11.76 18.38 -10.16
N VAL A 9 -12.04 17.96 -8.92
CA VAL A 9 -13.33 17.35 -8.53
C VAL A 9 -14.52 18.33 -8.68
N VAL A 10 -14.25 19.61 -8.96
CA VAL A 10 -15.21 20.71 -8.87
C VAL A 10 -15.45 21.44 -10.20
N PHE A 11 -14.67 21.19 -11.25
CA PHE A 11 -14.69 22.02 -12.46
C PHE A 11 -15.04 21.23 -13.72
N GLY A 12 -16.31 21.30 -14.13
CA GLY A 12 -16.80 20.80 -15.41
C GLY A 12 -18.22 21.28 -15.73
N GLY A 13 -18.32 22.47 -16.35
CA GLY A 13 -19.39 22.93 -17.28
C GLY A 13 -20.86 22.88 -16.88
N CYS A 14 -21.50 24.03 -16.62
CA CYS A 14 -22.26 24.81 -17.63
C CYS A 14 -22.95 26.01 -16.95
N VAL A 15 -23.11 27.09 -17.71
CA VAL A 15 -23.67 28.39 -17.30
C VAL A 15 -25.11 28.22 -16.79
N CYS A 16 -25.41 28.71 -15.59
CA CYS A 16 -26.78 28.80 -15.11
C CYS A 16 -27.33 30.19 -15.47
N VAL A 17 -28.25 30.24 -16.44
CA VAL A 17 -29.10 31.42 -16.65
C VAL A 17 -30.13 31.42 -15.52
N CYS A 18 -29.92 32.25 -14.51
CA CYS A 18 -30.92 32.48 -13.47
C CYS A 18 -31.97 33.48 -13.97
N LEU A 19 -32.95 32.97 -14.72
CA LEU A 19 -34.27 33.60 -14.83
C LEU A 19 -35.32 32.54 -14.47
N PHE A 20 -35.50 32.31 -13.17
CA PHE A 20 -36.72 31.69 -12.67
C PHE A 20 -37.53 32.78 -11.99
N ALA A 21 -38.68 33.11 -12.58
CA ALA A 21 -39.75 33.76 -11.86
C ALA A 21 -40.07 32.91 -10.62
N ASN A 22 -40.13 33.53 -9.45
CA ASN A 22 -40.59 32.89 -8.22
C ASN A 22 -42.08 32.53 -8.35
N VAL A 23 -42.38 31.40 -8.99
CA VAL A 23 -43.67 30.75 -8.85
C VAL A 23 -43.54 29.82 -7.65
N VAL A 24 -44.07 30.25 -6.50
CA VAL A 24 -44.27 29.38 -5.34
C VAL A 24 -45.41 28.44 -5.71
N VAL A 25 -45.07 27.30 -6.34
CA VAL A 25 -46.04 26.22 -6.54
C VAL A 25 -46.29 25.61 -5.17
N ALA A 26 -47.49 25.81 -4.62
CA ALA A 26 -47.91 25.14 -3.40
C ALA A 26 -47.83 23.62 -3.65
N VAL A 27 -46.99 22.93 -2.88
CA VAL A 27 -46.93 21.46 -2.92
C VAL A 27 -48.31 20.95 -2.49
N SER A 28 -48.93 20.08 -3.29
CA SER A 28 -50.26 19.52 -2.99
C SER A 28 -50.18 18.09 -2.43
N SER A 29 -49.05 17.41 -2.62
CA SER A 29 -48.79 16.05 -2.15
C SER A 29 -47.30 15.82 -1.92
N CYS A 30 -46.96 15.07 -0.86
CA CYS A 30 -45.58 14.70 -0.53
C CYS A 30 -45.22 13.27 -1.01
N GLY A 31 -46.08 12.63 -1.80
CA GLY A 31 -45.85 11.26 -2.29
C GLY A 31 -44.52 11.09 -3.04
N ALA A 32 -44.17 12.04 -3.91
CA ALA A 32 -42.90 11.99 -4.64
C ALA A 32 -41.67 12.12 -3.70
N VAL A 33 -41.81 12.84 -2.57
CA VAL A 33 -40.74 12.96 -1.55
C VAL A 33 -40.51 11.62 -0.87
N ARG A 34 -41.59 10.86 -0.62
CA ARG A 34 -41.52 9.54 0.03
C ARG A 34 -40.62 8.57 -0.72
N ASP A 35 -40.81 8.45 -2.03
CA ASP A 35 -40.02 7.52 -2.86
C ASP A 35 -38.53 7.88 -2.84
N VAL A 36 -38.22 9.17 -2.92
CA VAL A 36 -36.84 9.67 -2.94
C VAL A 36 -36.19 9.57 -1.55
N TYR A 37 -36.92 9.84 -0.48
CA TYR A 37 -36.45 9.69 0.90
C TYR A 37 -36.04 8.24 1.19
N GLN A 38 -36.88 7.26 0.83
CA GLN A 38 -36.54 5.85 0.98
C GLN A 38 -35.29 5.46 0.19
N LYS A 39 -35.20 5.90 -1.07
CA LYS A 39 -34.10 5.51 -1.96
C LYS A 39 -32.76 6.16 -1.61
N GLN A 40 -32.77 7.45 -1.27
CA GLN A 40 -31.53 8.24 -1.08
C GLN A 40 -31.07 8.30 0.37
N VAL A 41 -31.99 8.22 1.33
CA VAL A 41 -31.69 8.40 2.76
C VAL A 41 -31.84 7.09 3.53
N GLY A 42 -32.66 6.14 3.02
CA GLY A 42 -32.91 4.85 3.66
C GLY A 42 -33.90 4.90 4.82
N GLY A 43 -34.66 6.01 4.96
CA GLY A 43 -35.62 6.20 6.05
C GLY A 43 -36.97 5.51 5.83
N LEU A 44 -37.81 5.51 6.86
CA LEU A 44 -39.11 4.84 6.82
C LEU A 44 -40.15 5.69 6.05
N PRO A 45 -40.96 5.09 5.17
CA PRO A 45 -41.96 5.85 4.41
C PRO A 45 -43.02 6.54 5.29
N GLU A 46 -43.22 6.01 6.50
CA GLU A 46 -44.12 6.56 7.52
C GLU A 46 -43.63 7.89 8.10
N ASP A 47 -42.31 8.14 8.06
CA ASP A 47 -41.74 9.42 8.49
C ASP A 47 -42.22 10.58 7.59
N VAL A 48 -42.65 10.25 6.36
CA VAL A 48 -43.07 11.22 5.34
C VAL A 48 -44.56 11.51 5.43
N PRO A 49 -44.96 12.76 5.76
CA PRO A 49 -46.34 13.20 5.75
C PRO A 49 -47.03 12.92 4.40
N LEU A 50 -48.34 12.63 4.42
CA LEU A 50 -49.11 12.41 3.18
C LEU A 50 -49.33 13.73 2.42
N SER A 51 -49.59 14.79 3.16
CA SER A 51 -49.77 16.16 2.68
C SER A 51 -48.84 17.11 3.44
N PRO A 52 -48.51 18.29 2.88
CA PRO A 52 -47.64 19.24 3.55
C PRO A 52 -48.18 19.68 4.91
N VAL A 53 -47.31 19.68 5.92
CA VAL A 53 -47.62 20.02 7.31
C VAL A 53 -46.83 21.27 7.73
N SER A 54 -47.37 22.03 8.67
CA SER A 54 -46.60 23.05 9.37
C SER A 54 -45.74 22.36 10.44
N ALA A 55 -44.47 22.11 10.12
CA ALA A 55 -43.52 21.47 11.02
C ALA A 55 -42.45 22.46 11.48
N VAL A 56 -42.16 22.47 12.78
CA VAL A 56 -41.05 23.26 13.35
C VAL A 56 -39.75 22.47 13.15
N LEU A 57 -39.10 22.73 12.03
CA LEU A 57 -37.81 22.18 11.65
C LEU A 57 -36.67 23.03 12.26
N THR A 58 -35.53 22.41 12.52
CA THR A 58 -34.38 23.07 13.16
C THR A 58 -33.27 23.36 12.14
N GLU A 59 -33.05 22.43 11.22
CA GLU A 59 -31.99 22.48 10.23
C GLU A 59 -32.50 22.92 8.86
N CYS A 60 -33.65 22.39 8.43
CA CYS A 60 -34.23 22.63 7.11
C CYS A 60 -35.11 23.89 7.01
N SER A 61 -35.07 24.77 8.02
CA SER A 61 -35.87 26.00 8.04
C SER A 61 -35.43 26.98 6.95
N ARG A 62 -36.38 27.42 6.12
CA ARG A 62 -36.16 28.30 4.97
C ARG A 62 -35.95 29.76 5.35
N THR A 63 -36.47 30.17 6.51
CA THR A 63 -36.35 31.53 7.04
C THR A 63 -35.87 31.51 8.50
N PRO A 64 -35.13 32.54 8.95
CA PRO A 64 -34.76 32.70 10.36
C PRO A 64 -35.97 32.96 11.28
N GLU A 65 -37.09 33.42 10.71
CA GLU A 65 -38.36 33.63 11.41
C GLU A 65 -39.31 32.44 11.19
N PRO A 66 -40.16 32.10 12.19
CA PRO A 66 -41.12 31.01 12.08
C PRO A 66 -42.21 31.35 11.04
N SER A 67 -41.98 30.95 9.80
CA SER A 67 -42.98 30.99 8.75
C SER A 67 -43.91 29.78 8.87
N ASN A 68 -45.24 29.98 8.81
CA ASN A 68 -46.25 28.93 8.64
C ASN A 68 -46.17 28.29 7.23
N GLU A 69 -44.96 27.91 6.80
CA GLU A 69 -44.72 27.32 5.49
C GLU A 69 -45.05 25.83 5.50
N SER A 70 -45.79 25.40 4.49
CA SER A 70 -46.16 24.02 4.29
C SER A 70 -44.94 23.19 3.89
N SER A 71 -44.57 22.20 4.70
CA SER A 71 -43.40 21.35 4.51
C SER A 71 -43.76 19.88 4.33
N CYS A 72 -43.04 19.18 3.46
CA CYS A 72 -43.11 17.73 3.31
C CYS A 72 -42.17 16.96 4.26
N CYS A 73 -41.59 17.63 5.26
CA CYS A 73 -40.70 17.01 6.23
C CYS A 73 -41.32 16.96 7.62
N SER A 74 -41.18 15.82 8.29
CA SER A 74 -41.39 15.70 9.74
C SER A 74 -40.08 15.90 10.50
N ARG A 75 -40.16 16.08 11.82
CA ARG A 75 -38.96 16.11 12.69
C ARG A 75 -38.19 14.78 12.63
N ALA A 76 -38.89 13.65 12.47
CA ALA A 76 -38.26 12.34 12.31
C ALA A 76 -37.43 12.28 11.03
N MET A 77 -37.97 12.77 9.90
CA MET A 77 -37.21 12.87 8.65
C MET A 77 -35.96 13.75 8.79
N GLU A 78 -36.09 14.91 9.45
CA GLU A 78 -34.95 15.81 9.67
C GLU A 78 -33.84 15.17 10.51
N GLN A 79 -34.20 14.40 11.53
CA GLN A 79 -33.24 13.63 12.33
C GLN A 79 -32.54 12.57 11.48
N THR A 80 -33.29 11.82 10.67
CA THR A 80 -32.71 10.84 9.74
C THR A 80 -31.78 11.50 8.73
N PHE A 81 -32.11 12.69 8.20
CA PHE A 81 -31.22 13.45 7.31
C PHE A 81 -29.86 13.74 7.94
N VAL A 82 -29.85 14.18 9.21
CA VAL A 82 -28.60 14.46 9.94
C VAL A 82 -27.81 13.18 10.19
N GLN A 83 -28.48 12.06 10.49
CA GLN A 83 -27.83 10.75 10.66
C GLN A 83 -27.20 10.25 9.35
N SER A 84 -27.95 10.33 8.24
CA SER A 84 -27.50 9.88 6.92
C SER A 84 -26.46 10.82 6.27
N ALA A 85 -26.34 12.07 6.73
CA ALA A 85 -25.35 13.03 6.21
C ALA A 85 -23.90 12.53 6.34
N GLN A 86 -23.59 11.82 7.43
CA GLN A 86 -22.26 11.25 7.63
C GLN A 86 -21.95 10.17 6.59
N ASP A 87 -22.89 9.26 6.35
CA ASP A 87 -22.70 8.15 5.41
C ASP A 87 -22.64 8.68 3.98
N TYR A 88 -23.47 9.67 3.62
CA TYR A 88 -23.39 10.37 2.34
C TYR A 88 -22.00 10.96 2.09
N LEU A 89 -21.44 11.68 3.07
CA LEU A 89 -20.12 12.29 2.93
C LEU A 89 -19.02 11.22 2.84
N ARG A 90 -19.08 10.19 3.70
CA ARG A 90 -18.12 9.10 3.70
C ARG A 90 -18.11 8.35 2.37
N ASP A 91 -19.29 8.03 1.83
CA ASP A 91 -19.42 7.32 0.57
C ASP A 91 -18.96 8.18 -0.61
N SER A 92 -19.20 9.49 -0.55
CA SER A 92 -18.67 10.44 -1.54
C SER A 92 -17.14 10.47 -1.54
N ILE A 93 -16.51 10.50 -0.36
CA ILE A 93 -15.04 10.43 -0.20
C ILE A 93 -14.52 9.08 -0.73
N LYS A 94 -15.11 7.96 -0.30
CA LYS A 94 -14.73 6.62 -0.75
C LYS A 94 -14.82 6.48 -2.25
N LYS A 95 -15.89 6.98 -2.86
CA LYS A 95 -16.08 6.96 -4.31
C LYS A 95 -15.02 7.77 -5.04
N SER A 96 -14.67 8.95 -4.52
CA SER A 96 -13.59 9.77 -5.07
C SER A 96 -12.22 9.07 -4.99
N ASN A 97 -11.95 8.40 -3.86
CA ASN A 97 -10.69 7.72 -3.62
C ASN A 97 -10.60 6.31 -4.20
N HIS A 98 -11.70 5.75 -4.74
CA HIS A 98 -11.79 4.36 -5.14
C HIS A 98 -10.67 3.95 -6.11
N GLN A 99 -10.47 4.72 -7.17
CA GLN A 99 -9.44 4.41 -8.18
C GLN A 99 -8.03 4.49 -7.61
N LEU A 100 -7.76 5.47 -6.75
CA LEU A 100 -6.47 5.64 -6.10
C LEU A 100 -6.17 4.45 -5.18
N LYS A 101 -7.11 4.11 -4.29
CA LYS A 101 -7.01 2.95 -3.40
C LYS A 101 -6.78 1.65 -4.18
N GLN A 102 -7.56 1.44 -5.23
CA GLN A 102 -7.43 0.25 -6.07
C GLN A 102 -6.03 0.15 -6.70
N ARG A 103 -5.51 1.25 -7.25
CA ARG A 103 -4.16 1.28 -7.85
C ARG A 103 -3.07 1.01 -6.83
N ILE A 104 -3.10 1.65 -5.67
CA ILE A 104 -2.12 1.42 -4.59
C ILE A 104 -2.11 -0.05 -4.19
N ASN A 105 -3.29 -0.63 -3.96
CA ASN A 105 -3.42 -2.03 -3.56
C ASN A 105 -2.88 -2.98 -4.63
N GLN A 106 -3.28 -2.76 -5.89
CA GLN A 106 -2.80 -3.58 -7.01
C GLN A 106 -1.29 -3.48 -7.19
N SER A 107 -0.72 -2.28 -7.11
CA SER A 107 0.73 -2.07 -7.21
C SER A 107 1.50 -2.72 -6.07
N LEU A 108 1.01 -2.59 -4.83
CA LEU A 108 1.64 -3.22 -3.66
C LEU A 108 1.64 -4.74 -3.78
N THR A 109 0.47 -5.34 -4.07
CA THR A 109 0.33 -6.79 -4.22
C THR A 109 1.21 -7.30 -5.37
N ALA A 110 1.11 -6.69 -6.56
CA ALA A 110 1.88 -7.11 -7.72
C ALA A 110 3.40 -7.03 -7.45
N PHE A 111 3.87 -5.96 -6.80
CA PHE A 111 5.27 -5.81 -6.46
C PHE A 111 5.77 -6.88 -5.48
N GLN A 112 5.00 -7.12 -4.41
CA GLN A 112 5.38 -8.12 -3.41
C GLN A 112 5.35 -9.54 -3.97
N ASP A 113 4.32 -9.88 -4.75
CA ASP A 113 4.17 -11.21 -5.33
C ASP A 113 5.27 -11.50 -6.34
N HIS A 114 5.63 -10.50 -7.15
CA HIS A 114 6.74 -10.60 -8.09
C HIS A 114 8.07 -10.89 -7.37
N LEU A 115 8.42 -10.11 -6.35
CA LEU A 115 9.65 -10.33 -5.58
C LEU A 115 9.64 -11.68 -4.86
N LYS A 116 8.51 -12.12 -4.30
CA LYS A 116 8.38 -13.45 -3.66
C LYS A 116 8.62 -14.57 -4.67
N LEU A 117 8.05 -14.45 -5.87
CA LEU A 117 8.24 -15.41 -6.96
C LEU A 117 9.71 -15.46 -7.39
N THR A 118 10.31 -14.31 -7.73
CA THR A 118 11.72 -14.25 -8.15
C THR A 118 12.63 -14.83 -7.06
N THR A 119 12.37 -14.54 -5.78
CA THR A 119 13.14 -15.11 -4.67
C THR A 119 13.10 -16.64 -4.66
N ARG A 120 11.93 -17.26 -4.92
CA ARG A 120 11.78 -18.72 -4.99
C ARG A 120 12.47 -19.31 -6.21
N GLU A 121 12.33 -18.66 -7.36
CA GLU A 121 13.00 -19.08 -8.61
C GLU A 121 14.52 -19.02 -8.49
N THR A 122 15.05 -17.93 -7.92
CA THR A 122 16.49 -17.79 -7.64
C THR A 122 16.97 -18.88 -6.68
N GLN A 123 16.21 -19.17 -5.61
CA GLN A 123 16.54 -20.26 -4.68
C GLN A 123 16.63 -21.61 -5.40
N ALA A 124 15.68 -21.92 -6.29
CA ALA A 124 15.68 -23.14 -7.07
C ALA A 124 16.87 -23.22 -8.03
N LYS A 125 17.19 -22.13 -8.76
CA LYS A 125 18.34 -22.07 -9.66
C LYS A 125 19.66 -22.31 -8.96
N ILE A 126 19.85 -21.74 -7.76
CA ILE A 126 21.06 -21.98 -6.97
C ILE A 126 21.12 -23.43 -6.51
N ALA A 127 20.01 -23.99 -6.01
CA ALA A 127 19.96 -25.40 -5.60
C ALA A 127 20.32 -26.34 -6.76
N ASP A 128 19.82 -26.06 -7.97
CA ASP A 128 20.14 -26.80 -9.18
C ASP A 128 21.63 -26.63 -9.55
N ALA A 129 22.19 -25.42 -9.47
CA ALA A 129 23.60 -25.18 -9.73
C ALA A 129 24.51 -25.95 -8.75
N LEU A 130 24.23 -25.90 -7.45
CA LEU A 130 24.99 -26.62 -6.42
C LEU A 130 24.96 -28.14 -6.65
N THR A 131 23.79 -28.68 -7.01
CA THR A 131 23.60 -30.13 -7.21
C THR A 131 24.18 -30.60 -8.55
N LEU A 132 23.82 -29.93 -9.64
CA LEU A 132 24.10 -30.40 -11.00
C LEU A 132 25.51 -30.03 -11.45
N SER A 133 25.98 -28.82 -11.14
CA SER A 133 27.27 -28.31 -11.60
C SER A 133 28.38 -28.62 -10.60
N TYR A 134 28.15 -28.35 -9.32
CA TYR A 134 29.17 -28.47 -8.26
C TYR A 134 29.10 -29.78 -7.45
N LYS A 135 28.14 -30.66 -7.77
CA LYS A 135 27.99 -32.00 -7.17
C LYS A 135 27.82 -32.00 -5.65
N ILE A 136 27.38 -30.90 -5.06
CA ILE A 136 27.04 -30.82 -3.64
C ILE A 136 25.64 -31.47 -3.47
N PRO A 137 25.51 -32.55 -2.68
CA PRO A 137 24.24 -33.24 -2.49
C PRO A 137 23.15 -32.31 -1.95
N LYS A 138 21.90 -32.54 -2.39
CA LYS A 138 20.76 -31.70 -2.04
C LYS A 138 20.55 -31.62 -0.53
N GLU A 139 20.75 -32.74 0.15
CA GLU A 139 20.55 -32.90 1.59
C GLU A 139 21.49 -32.00 2.41
N GLU A 140 22.68 -31.72 1.87
CA GLU A 140 23.71 -30.90 2.52
C GLU A 140 23.40 -29.41 2.42
N HIS A 141 22.99 -28.91 1.24
CA HIS A 141 22.83 -27.47 1.01
C HIS A 141 21.41 -26.95 1.25
N THR A 142 20.38 -27.81 1.28
CA THR A 142 18.97 -27.38 1.40
C THR A 142 18.75 -26.48 2.61
N LYS A 143 19.26 -26.88 3.79
CA LYS A 143 19.10 -26.11 5.02
C LYS A 143 19.79 -24.74 4.95
N VAL A 144 20.98 -24.68 4.32
CA VAL A 144 21.73 -23.43 4.14
C VAL A 144 20.94 -22.46 3.27
N LEU A 145 20.37 -22.94 2.15
CA LEU A 145 19.56 -22.13 1.26
C LEU A 145 18.25 -21.68 1.91
N ASP A 146 17.54 -22.57 2.62
CA ASP A 146 16.28 -22.24 3.28
C ASP A 146 16.45 -21.12 4.32
N VAL A 147 17.52 -21.19 5.13
CA VAL A 147 17.85 -20.15 6.11
C VAL A 147 18.20 -18.84 5.41
N PHE A 148 19.04 -18.88 4.37
CA PHE A 148 19.44 -17.69 3.63
C PHE A 148 18.24 -16.98 3.00
N PHE A 149 17.45 -17.70 2.20
CA PHE A 149 16.29 -17.14 1.53
C PHE A 149 15.15 -16.81 2.49
N GLY A 150 15.03 -17.52 3.61
CA GLY A 150 14.13 -17.16 4.72
C GLY A 150 14.45 -15.78 5.26
N ASN A 151 15.72 -15.52 5.56
CA ASN A 151 16.17 -14.22 6.04
C ASN A 151 16.03 -13.10 4.99
N LEU A 152 16.28 -13.38 3.70
CA LEU A 152 16.03 -12.40 2.63
C LEU A 152 14.55 -12.02 2.53
N ARG A 153 13.64 -13.00 2.64
CA ARG A 153 12.19 -12.75 2.66
C ARG A 153 11.78 -11.93 3.88
N MET A 154 12.32 -12.24 5.06
CA MET A 154 12.07 -11.44 6.27
C MET A 154 12.58 -10.01 6.13
N TYR A 155 13.74 -9.80 5.48
CA TYR A 155 14.24 -8.46 5.21
C TYR A 155 13.33 -7.66 4.27
N LEU A 156 12.84 -8.28 3.20
CA LEU A 156 12.03 -7.61 2.17
C LEU A 156 10.59 -7.35 2.62
N PHE A 157 9.99 -8.28 3.37
CA PHE A 157 8.54 -8.29 3.61
C PHE A 157 8.12 -8.26 5.08
N GLY A 158 9.04 -8.52 6.00
CA GLY A 158 8.78 -8.62 7.43
C GLY A 158 9.68 -7.75 8.28
N GLU A 159 9.75 -8.09 9.56
CA GLU A 159 10.69 -7.50 10.50
C GLU A 159 11.94 -8.38 10.61
N THR A 160 13.11 -7.76 10.63
CA THR A 160 14.38 -8.46 10.81
C THR A 160 15.33 -7.60 11.62
N HIS A 161 16.11 -8.23 12.48
CA HIS A 161 17.21 -7.59 13.21
C HIS A 161 18.54 -7.68 12.47
N HIS A 162 18.59 -8.39 11.35
CA HIS A 162 19.82 -8.65 10.60
C HIS A 162 19.94 -7.72 9.39
N THR A 163 21.14 -7.19 9.18
CA THR A 163 21.46 -6.43 7.97
C THR A 163 21.64 -7.40 6.79
N ILE A 164 21.56 -6.88 5.55
CA ILE A 164 21.89 -7.69 4.37
C ILE A 164 23.33 -8.21 4.42
N GLY A 165 24.26 -7.43 5.01
CA GLY A 165 25.63 -7.86 5.25
C GLY A 165 25.68 -9.13 6.10
N ASP A 166 24.99 -9.14 7.25
CA ASP A 166 24.96 -10.28 8.17
C ASP A 166 24.30 -11.52 7.55
N ILE A 167 23.29 -11.32 6.68
CA ILE A 167 22.61 -12.40 5.97
C ILE A 167 23.56 -13.05 4.96
N ILE A 168 24.31 -12.23 4.20
CA ILE A 168 25.25 -12.69 3.17
C ILE A 168 26.48 -13.33 3.79
N ASP A 169 27.08 -12.70 4.81
CA ASP A 169 28.25 -13.23 5.52
C ASP A 169 27.94 -14.61 6.11
N ARG A 170 26.82 -14.77 6.83
CA ARG A 170 26.41 -16.07 7.37
C ARG A 170 26.10 -17.10 6.30
N PHE A 171 25.54 -16.70 5.17
CA PHE A 171 25.30 -17.63 4.06
C PHE A 171 26.62 -18.20 3.53
N PHE A 172 27.59 -17.36 3.18
CA PHE A 172 28.87 -17.84 2.66
C PHE A 172 29.68 -18.58 3.71
N ARG A 173 29.66 -18.16 4.98
CA ARG A 173 30.28 -18.93 6.09
C ARG A 173 29.73 -20.35 6.17
N ASN A 174 28.41 -20.50 6.18
CA ASN A 174 27.78 -21.82 6.27
C ASN A 174 27.90 -22.65 4.98
N LEU A 175 28.13 -22.00 3.84
CA LEU A 175 28.37 -22.67 2.57
C LEU A 175 29.81 -23.20 2.45
N PHE A 176 30.77 -22.58 3.12
CA PHE A 176 32.20 -22.89 2.97
C PHE A 176 32.56 -24.36 3.26
N PRO A 177 32.12 -25.00 4.36
CA PRO A 177 32.45 -26.40 4.60
C PRO A 177 32.00 -27.34 3.47
N LEU A 178 30.83 -27.07 2.88
CA LEU A 178 30.32 -27.82 1.74
C LEU A 178 31.18 -27.59 0.49
N VAL A 179 31.53 -26.34 0.21
CA VAL A 179 32.41 -26.01 -0.93
C VAL A 179 33.78 -26.65 -0.74
N PHE A 180 34.30 -26.68 0.49
CA PHE A 180 35.57 -27.34 0.78
C PHE A 180 35.52 -28.83 0.46
N ASP A 181 34.52 -29.55 0.98
CA ASP A 181 34.41 -31.00 0.81
C ASP A 181 34.16 -31.45 -0.64
N TYR A 182 33.37 -30.68 -1.41
CA TYR A 182 32.88 -31.12 -2.71
C TYR A 182 33.52 -30.40 -3.91
N VAL A 183 34.05 -29.20 -3.71
CA VAL A 183 34.58 -28.36 -4.81
C VAL A 183 36.09 -28.20 -4.72
N ILE A 184 36.65 -28.07 -3.50
CA ILE A 184 38.09 -27.86 -3.30
C ILE A 184 38.84 -29.19 -3.19
N ILE A 185 38.32 -30.12 -2.37
CA ILE A 185 38.96 -31.42 -2.20
C ILE A 185 38.61 -32.36 -3.36
N ASP A 186 39.60 -33.12 -3.82
CA ASP A 186 39.41 -34.20 -4.79
C ASP A 186 38.47 -35.30 -4.24
N PRO A 187 37.32 -35.56 -4.87
CA PRO A 187 36.36 -36.59 -4.44
C PRO A 187 36.97 -38.00 -4.39
N SER A 188 38.06 -38.26 -5.12
CA SER A 188 38.73 -39.55 -5.15
C SER A 188 39.70 -39.78 -3.99
N LYS A 189 40.04 -38.74 -3.21
CA LYS A 189 41.08 -38.77 -2.18
C LYS A 189 40.59 -38.62 -0.74
N SER A 190 39.31 -38.32 -0.53
CA SER A 190 38.82 -37.91 0.79
C SER A 190 37.45 -38.49 1.14
N LYS A 191 37.33 -39.04 2.36
CA LYS A 191 36.03 -39.13 3.04
C LYS A 191 35.64 -37.73 3.48
N GLN A 192 34.38 -37.34 3.30
CA GLN A 192 33.81 -36.09 3.84
C GLN A 192 34.38 -35.78 5.22
N MET A 193 34.87 -34.56 5.41
CA MET A 193 35.51 -34.18 6.66
C MET A 193 34.46 -34.15 7.78
N GLY A 194 34.82 -34.60 8.98
CA GLY A 194 33.88 -34.67 10.10
C GLY A 194 33.49 -33.28 10.62
N GLN A 195 32.40 -33.21 11.41
CA GLN A 195 31.87 -31.95 11.95
C GLN A 195 32.91 -31.11 12.74
N ASN A 196 33.86 -31.75 13.42
CA ASN A 196 34.93 -31.06 14.14
C ASN A 196 35.84 -30.25 13.18
N PHE A 197 36.10 -30.78 11.99
CA PHE A 197 36.89 -30.11 10.97
C PHE A 197 36.09 -28.96 10.33
N HIS A 198 34.80 -29.14 10.07
CA HIS A 198 33.93 -28.04 9.63
C HIS A 198 33.89 -26.89 10.66
N GLY A 199 33.90 -27.21 11.96
CA GLY A 199 34.04 -26.21 13.03
C GLY A 199 35.35 -25.41 12.91
N CYS A 200 36.47 -26.09 12.61
CA CYS A 200 37.76 -25.43 12.36
C CYS A 200 37.69 -24.50 11.14
N LEU A 201 37.14 -24.97 10.01
CA LEU A 201 36.97 -24.15 8.80
C LEU A 201 36.16 -22.87 9.10
N LEU A 202 35.10 -22.98 9.88
CA LEU A 202 34.27 -21.84 10.27
C LEU A 202 35.01 -20.85 11.18
N GLN A 203 35.81 -21.37 12.13
CA GLN A 203 36.62 -20.55 13.03
C GLN A 203 37.67 -19.73 12.27
N HIS A 204 38.23 -20.29 11.20
CA HIS A 204 39.28 -19.65 10.40
C HIS A 204 38.76 -19.00 9.10
N TYR A 205 37.45 -18.97 8.86
CA TYR A 205 36.84 -18.46 7.63
C TYR A 205 37.35 -17.08 7.21
N THR A 206 37.45 -16.15 8.15
CA THR A 206 37.87 -14.76 7.86
C THR A 206 39.33 -14.69 7.42
N ALA A 207 40.19 -15.59 7.89
CA ALA A 207 41.60 -15.66 7.46
C ALA A 207 41.75 -16.39 6.11
N LEU A 208 40.90 -17.38 5.86
CA LEU A 208 40.94 -18.19 4.64
C LEU A 208 40.37 -17.46 3.42
N GLU A 209 39.43 -16.53 3.61
CA GLU A 209 38.76 -15.75 2.55
C GLU A 209 38.36 -16.60 1.32
N PRO A 210 37.64 -17.72 1.50
CA PRO A 210 37.51 -18.75 0.47
C PRO A 210 36.75 -18.30 -0.80
N PHE A 211 35.98 -17.22 -0.70
CA PHE A 211 35.20 -16.65 -1.80
C PHE A 211 35.72 -15.28 -2.25
N GLY A 212 36.90 -14.86 -1.76
CA GLY A 212 37.49 -13.55 -2.02
C GLY A 212 36.52 -12.40 -1.77
N ASN A 213 36.45 -11.46 -2.71
CA ASN A 213 35.62 -10.24 -2.60
C ASN A 213 34.14 -10.44 -2.95
N VAL A 214 33.74 -11.62 -3.42
CA VAL A 214 32.37 -11.87 -3.92
C VAL A 214 31.30 -11.62 -2.84
N PRO A 215 31.42 -12.12 -1.58
CA PRO A 215 30.43 -11.85 -0.53
C PRO A 215 30.25 -10.36 -0.27
N THR A 216 31.35 -9.61 -0.17
CA THR A 216 31.33 -8.17 0.09
C THR A 216 30.67 -7.38 -1.05
N HIS A 217 30.99 -7.72 -2.31
CA HIS A 217 30.37 -7.07 -3.46
C HIS A 217 28.87 -7.41 -3.58
N LEU A 218 28.49 -8.67 -3.36
CA LEU A 218 27.10 -9.09 -3.39
C LEU A 218 26.29 -8.41 -2.28
N ALA A 219 26.84 -8.34 -1.06
CA ALA A 219 26.20 -7.64 0.06
C ALA A 219 25.93 -6.17 -0.25
N LYS A 220 26.90 -5.45 -0.84
CA LYS A 220 26.72 -4.04 -1.24
C LYS A 220 25.62 -3.87 -2.27
N LYS A 221 25.61 -4.69 -3.33
CA LYS A 221 24.59 -4.65 -4.38
C LYS A 221 23.19 -4.95 -3.81
N LEU A 222 23.08 -6.00 -3.00
CA LEU A 222 21.81 -6.39 -2.39
C LEU A 222 21.30 -5.36 -1.41
N ASN A 223 22.17 -4.79 -0.57
CA ASN A 223 21.76 -3.77 0.38
C ASN A 223 21.18 -2.55 -0.34
N TYR A 224 21.85 -2.09 -1.41
CA TYR A 224 21.39 -0.97 -2.23
C TYR A 224 20.01 -1.24 -2.85
N ALA A 225 19.80 -2.43 -3.43
CA ALA A 225 18.60 -2.76 -4.16
C ALA A 225 17.42 -3.11 -3.22
N PHE A 226 17.68 -3.90 -2.17
CA PHE A 226 16.65 -4.39 -1.26
C PHE A 226 16.15 -3.29 -0.33
N GLN A 227 17.01 -2.36 0.09
CA GLN A 227 16.57 -1.21 0.87
C GLN A 227 15.56 -0.36 0.08
N ARG A 228 15.79 -0.13 -1.22
CA ARG A 228 14.84 0.58 -2.08
C ARG A 228 13.54 -0.19 -2.26
N ALA A 229 13.63 -1.48 -2.55
CA ALA A 229 12.44 -2.32 -2.68
C ALA A 229 11.59 -2.32 -1.39
N ARG A 230 12.26 -2.39 -0.23
CA ARG A 230 11.59 -2.30 1.07
C ARG A 230 10.93 -0.94 1.26
N VAL A 231 11.67 0.16 1.08
CA VAL A 231 11.11 1.52 1.23
C VAL A 231 9.95 1.76 0.25
N PHE A 232 10.03 1.26 -0.99
CA PHE A 232 8.94 1.35 -1.97
C PHE A 232 7.66 0.63 -1.47
N SER A 233 7.81 -0.60 -1.00
CA SER A 233 6.70 -1.40 -0.45
C SER A 233 6.10 -0.76 0.81
N GLU A 234 6.94 -0.29 1.74
CA GLU A 234 6.49 0.40 2.96
C GLU A 234 5.79 1.73 2.63
N THR A 235 6.29 2.48 1.65
CA THR A 235 5.65 3.73 1.21
C THR A 235 4.25 3.46 0.64
N LEU A 236 4.08 2.41 -0.17
CA LEU A 236 2.77 1.99 -0.66
C LEU A 236 1.82 1.57 0.47
N LYS A 237 2.32 0.90 1.52
CA LYS A 237 1.53 0.58 2.72
C LYS A 237 1.09 1.84 3.45
N VAL A 238 1.98 2.81 3.64
CA VAL A 238 1.64 4.11 4.25
C VAL A 238 0.59 4.85 3.41
N MET A 239 0.72 4.87 2.08
CA MET A 239 -0.28 5.45 1.19
C MET A 239 -1.64 4.75 1.32
N GLN A 240 -1.67 3.42 1.37
CA GLN A 240 -2.88 2.63 1.59
C GLN A 240 -3.53 2.99 2.94
N MET A 241 -2.76 2.98 4.03
CA MET A 241 -3.23 3.32 5.38
C MET A 241 -3.80 4.74 5.44
N THR A 242 -3.14 5.69 4.77
CA THR A 242 -3.59 7.08 4.72
C THR A 242 -4.93 7.20 3.99
N VAL A 243 -5.07 6.58 2.81
CA VAL A 243 -6.33 6.57 2.06
C VAL A 243 -7.44 5.88 2.84
N ASP A 244 -7.13 4.78 3.54
CA ASP A 244 -8.10 4.07 4.39
C ASP A 244 -8.55 4.90 5.59
N SER A 245 -7.64 5.66 6.21
CA SER A 245 -7.96 6.61 7.26
C SER A 245 -8.88 7.71 6.77
N VAL A 246 -8.58 8.33 5.63
CA VAL A 246 -9.41 9.39 5.00
C VAL A 246 -10.80 8.85 4.65
N ASN A 247 -10.90 7.62 4.13
CA ASN A 247 -12.17 6.98 3.80
C ASN A 247 -13.07 6.69 5.01
N ASN A 248 -12.51 6.68 6.22
CA ASN A 248 -13.20 6.39 7.47
C ASN A 248 -13.22 7.60 8.41
N VAL A 249 -13.10 8.81 7.87
CA VAL A 249 -13.14 10.05 8.65
C VAL A 249 -14.44 10.16 9.47
N THR A 250 -14.31 10.67 10.70
CA THR A 250 -15.46 11.04 11.53
C THR A 250 -15.92 12.45 11.15
N VAL A 251 -17.23 12.61 10.99
CA VAL A 251 -17.84 13.89 10.62
C VAL A 251 -18.36 14.54 11.90
N ASP A 252 -18.00 15.80 12.13
CA ASP A 252 -18.53 16.56 13.27
C ASP A 252 -20.00 16.93 13.07
N ASP A 253 -20.68 17.28 14.17
CA ASP A 253 -22.11 17.50 14.14
C ASP A 253 -22.50 18.75 13.34
N GLU A 254 -21.66 19.78 13.32
CA GLU A 254 -21.89 20.98 12.50
C GLU A 254 -21.81 20.67 11.00
N CYS A 255 -20.86 19.84 10.57
CA CYS A 255 -20.79 19.35 9.21
C CYS A 255 -22.00 18.46 8.87
N LYS A 256 -22.44 17.56 9.76
CA LYS A 256 -23.64 16.74 9.51
C LYS A 256 -24.86 17.61 9.26
N LYS A 257 -25.06 18.67 10.06
CA LYS A 257 -26.13 19.66 9.86
C LYS A 257 -25.96 20.43 8.54
N ALA A 258 -24.75 20.91 8.24
CA ALA A 258 -24.51 21.65 7.00
C ALA A 258 -24.72 20.79 5.74
N VAL A 259 -24.32 19.52 5.77
CA VAL A 259 -24.54 18.54 4.70
C VAL A 259 -26.00 18.16 4.60
N SER A 260 -26.72 18.00 5.72
CA SER A 260 -28.16 17.70 5.68
C SER A 260 -28.95 18.84 5.04
N ARG A 261 -28.62 20.09 5.39
CA ARG A 261 -29.13 21.32 4.75
C ARG A 261 -28.84 21.36 3.26
N LEU A 262 -27.60 21.06 2.89
CA LEU A 262 -27.16 21.08 1.51
C LEU A 262 -27.89 20.03 0.66
N GLN A 263 -27.97 18.79 1.15
CA GLN A 263 -28.28 17.63 0.33
C GLN A 263 -29.74 17.16 0.42
N PHE A 264 -30.40 17.34 1.56
CA PHE A 264 -31.71 16.72 1.81
C PHE A 264 -32.85 17.73 2.00
N CYS A 265 -32.58 18.93 2.52
CA CYS A 265 -33.63 19.88 2.88
C CYS A 265 -34.43 20.45 1.69
N SER A 266 -33.99 20.30 0.44
CA SER A 266 -34.81 20.66 -0.73
C SER A 266 -36.10 19.83 -0.82
N MET A 267 -36.06 18.59 -0.34
CA MET A 267 -37.21 17.68 -0.24
C MET A 267 -38.31 18.26 0.65
N CYS A 268 -37.94 19.08 1.64
CA CYS A 268 -38.88 19.64 2.61
C CYS A 268 -39.86 20.65 2.02
N GLY A 269 -39.65 21.16 0.81
CA GLY A 269 -40.79 21.73 0.08
C GLY A 269 -40.91 21.19 -1.33
N GLY A 270 -40.80 19.87 -1.45
CA GLY A 270 -41.22 19.11 -2.63
C GLY A 270 -40.26 19.14 -3.81
N HIS A 271 -39.05 19.68 -3.64
CA HIS A 271 -38.05 19.75 -4.71
C HIS A 271 -37.10 18.55 -4.64
N ASN A 272 -37.48 17.47 -5.31
CA ASN A 272 -36.77 16.18 -5.21
C ASN A 272 -35.61 16.04 -6.20
N GLU A 273 -35.56 16.89 -7.21
CA GLU A 273 -34.52 16.89 -8.26
C GLU A 273 -33.58 18.10 -8.17
N ALA A 274 -33.84 19.01 -7.21
CA ALA A 274 -33.02 20.20 -7.03
C ALA A 274 -31.59 19.81 -6.62
N ARG A 275 -30.61 20.37 -7.34
CA ARG A 275 -29.20 20.21 -6.99
C ARG A 275 -28.70 21.39 -6.18
N PRO A 276 -27.77 21.18 -5.24
CA PRO A 276 -27.21 22.28 -4.48
C PRO A 276 -26.43 23.26 -5.37
N CYS A 277 -26.51 24.55 -5.08
CA CYS A 277 -25.71 25.55 -5.77
C CYS A 277 -24.22 25.27 -5.59
N ARG A 278 -23.44 25.41 -6.66
CA ARG A 278 -22.00 25.13 -6.65
C ARG A 278 -21.24 25.89 -5.55
N GLY A 279 -21.51 27.18 -5.39
CA GLY A 279 -20.85 28.01 -4.37
C GLY A 279 -21.17 27.54 -2.94
N LEU A 280 -22.44 27.22 -2.68
CA LEU A 280 -22.89 26.70 -1.39
C LEU A 280 -22.26 25.33 -1.08
N CYS A 281 -22.27 24.42 -2.06
CA CYS A 281 -21.63 23.11 -1.94
C CYS A 281 -20.14 23.24 -1.58
N LEU A 282 -19.40 24.14 -2.26
CA LEU A 282 -17.99 24.34 -1.97
C LEU A 282 -17.74 24.90 -0.58
N ASN A 283 -18.58 25.82 -0.11
CA ASN A 283 -18.43 26.40 1.22
C ASN A 283 -18.68 25.34 2.31
N VAL A 284 -19.73 24.53 2.17
CA VAL A 284 -20.03 23.43 3.10
C VAL A 284 -18.88 22.42 3.11
N MET A 285 -18.43 21.97 1.93
CA MET A 285 -17.39 20.95 1.82
C MET A 285 -16.03 21.44 2.35
N ARG A 286 -15.70 22.73 2.19
CA ARG A 286 -14.47 23.31 2.79
C ARG A 286 -14.47 23.23 4.32
N GLY A 287 -15.60 23.50 4.96
CA GLY A 287 -15.73 23.37 6.40
C GLY A 287 -15.59 21.90 6.84
N CYS A 288 -16.38 21.03 6.22
CA CYS A 288 -16.43 19.60 6.49
C CYS A 288 -15.10 18.86 6.30
N LEU A 289 -14.32 19.24 5.28
CA LEU A 289 -13.08 18.55 4.90
C LEU A 289 -11.82 19.29 5.36
N SER A 290 -11.95 20.30 6.22
CA SER A 290 -10.84 21.10 6.75
C SER A 290 -9.73 20.23 7.34
N ARG A 291 -10.06 19.28 8.21
CA ARG A 291 -9.10 18.35 8.82
C ARG A 291 -8.38 17.46 7.81
N ILE A 292 -9.07 17.07 6.72
CA ILE A 292 -8.45 16.28 5.64
C ILE A 292 -7.50 17.16 4.82
N SER A 293 -7.87 18.43 4.59
CA SER A 293 -7.03 19.36 3.82
C SER A 293 -5.69 19.66 4.49
N GLU A 294 -5.61 19.56 5.82
CA GLU A 294 -4.35 19.68 6.57
C GLU A 294 -3.32 18.61 6.18
N LEU A 295 -3.78 17.45 5.69
CA LEU A 295 -2.91 16.37 5.22
C LEU A 295 -2.32 16.63 3.83
N SER A 296 -2.85 17.58 3.06
CA SER A 296 -2.47 17.79 1.66
C SER A 296 -0.97 18.00 1.47
N PRO A 297 -0.28 18.87 2.24
CA PRO A 297 1.16 19.10 2.04
C PRO A 297 1.98 17.83 2.26
N SER A 298 1.73 17.11 3.37
CA SER A 298 2.42 15.86 3.70
C SER A 298 2.14 14.75 2.67
N TRP A 299 0.92 14.70 2.14
CA TRP A 299 0.56 13.77 1.07
C TRP A 299 1.32 14.08 -0.23
N ASP A 300 1.40 15.35 -0.61
CA ASP A 300 2.12 15.78 -1.81
C ASP A 300 3.62 15.46 -1.70
N ASP A 301 4.23 15.74 -0.54
CA ASP A 301 5.61 15.37 -0.24
C ASP A 301 5.83 13.85 -0.32
N LEU A 302 4.91 13.05 0.23
CA LEU A 302 4.96 11.59 0.14
C LEU A 302 4.92 11.11 -1.31
N VAL A 303 4.01 11.66 -2.12
CA VAL A 303 3.86 11.30 -3.54
C VAL A 303 5.11 11.68 -4.34
N MET A 304 5.68 12.87 -4.11
CA MET A 304 6.92 13.29 -4.77
C MET A 304 8.09 12.38 -4.42
N ASN A 305 8.27 12.06 -3.13
CA ASN A 305 9.34 11.17 -2.68
C ASN A 305 9.16 9.74 -3.20
N PHE A 306 7.93 9.25 -3.26
CA PHE A 306 7.62 7.95 -3.86
C PHE A 306 8.00 7.91 -5.35
N GLN A 307 7.72 8.97 -6.11
CA GLN A 307 8.14 9.08 -7.51
C GLN A 307 9.68 9.05 -7.65
N ASN A 308 10.40 9.70 -6.74
CA ASN A 308 11.87 9.65 -6.72
C ASN A 308 12.40 8.24 -6.44
N ILE A 309 11.79 7.51 -5.50
CA ILE A 309 12.12 6.10 -5.23
C ILE A 309 11.86 5.25 -6.48
N GLN A 310 10.68 5.41 -7.10
CA GLN A 310 10.32 4.70 -8.32
C GLN A 310 11.34 4.95 -9.44
N MET A 311 11.72 6.21 -9.70
CA MET A 311 12.74 6.54 -10.69
C MET A 311 14.11 5.93 -10.36
N GLY A 312 14.48 5.91 -9.07
CA GLY A 312 15.70 5.27 -8.60
C GLY A 312 15.70 3.75 -8.77
N MET A 313 14.54 3.11 -8.75
CA MET A 313 14.38 1.68 -9.00
C MET A 313 14.41 1.30 -10.49
N PHE A 314 14.11 2.22 -11.41
CA PHE A 314 14.25 1.97 -12.85
C PHE A 314 15.68 2.14 -13.37
N ARG A 315 16.60 2.68 -12.56
CA ARG A 315 18.03 2.72 -12.88
C ARG A 315 18.69 1.35 -12.62
N GLN A 316 19.94 1.18 -13.08
CA GLN A 316 20.69 -0.08 -12.99
C GLN A 316 20.60 -0.74 -11.59
N HIS A 317 20.46 -2.07 -11.55
CA HIS A 317 20.47 -2.92 -10.35
C HIS A 317 19.20 -2.82 -9.48
N ASN A 318 18.03 -2.95 -10.09
CA ASN A 318 16.79 -3.08 -9.32
C ASN A 318 16.74 -4.46 -8.60
N ALA A 319 15.98 -4.57 -7.51
CA ALA A 319 16.02 -5.78 -6.66
C ALA A 319 15.62 -7.06 -7.40
N GLN A 320 14.69 -6.97 -8.35
CA GLN A 320 14.26 -8.09 -9.18
C GLN A 320 15.39 -8.56 -10.08
N GLU A 321 16.01 -7.64 -10.82
CA GLU A 321 17.13 -7.91 -11.71
C GLU A 321 18.28 -8.56 -10.93
N LEU A 322 18.66 -7.98 -9.79
CA LEU A 322 19.73 -8.52 -8.96
C LEU A 322 19.40 -9.90 -8.38
N LEU A 323 18.16 -10.16 -7.97
CA LEU A 323 17.71 -11.49 -7.57
C LEU A 323 17.84 -12.48 -8.73
N SER A 324 17.48 -12.08 -9.95
CA SER A 324 17.49 -12.94 -11.13
C SER A 324 18.89 -13.38 -11.59
N TYR A 325 19.94 -12.65 -11.18
CA TYR A 325 21.35 -12.94 -11.44
C TYR A 325 22.13 -13.39 -10.19
N MET A 326 21.45 -13.59 -9.05
CA MET A 326 22.12 -13.96 -7.80
C MET A 326 22.71 -15.37 -7.87
N ASP A 327 22.09 -16.27 -8.64
CA ASP A 327 22.64 -17.58 -8.98
C ASP A 327 24.02 -17.44 -9.63
N VAL A 328 24.16 -16.55 -10.62
CA VAL A 328 25.45 -16.27 -11.27
C VAL A 328 26.49 -15.77 -10.26
N ASN A 329 26.14 -14.80 -9.42
CA ASN A 329 27.06 -14.27 -8.40
C ASN A 329 27.52 -15.36 -7.40
N ILE A 330 26.63 -16.29 -7.05
CA ILE A 330 26.98 -17.40 -6.16
C ILE A 330 27.86 -18.40 -6.90
N THR A 331 27.55 -18.75 -8.16
CA THR A 331 28.41 -19.63 -8.95
C THR A 331 29.79 -19.03 -9.21
N ASP A 332 29.90 -17.71 -9.37
CA ASP A 332 31.19 -17.02 -9.50
C ASP A 332 32.02 -17.13 -8.20
N ALA A 333 31.38 -17.06 -7.03
CA ALA A 333 32.04 -17.33 -5.76
C ALA A 333 32.57 -18.76 -5.68
N LEU A 334 31.79 -19.75 -6.13
CA LEU A 334 32.23 -21.15 -6.12
C LEU A 334 33.38 -21.39 -7.11
N LEU A 335 33.35 -20.74 -8.27
CA LEU A 335 34.44 -20.76 -9.23
C LEU A 335 35.72 -20.15 -8.63
N GLN A 336 35.61 -18.98 -8.00
CA GLN A 336 36.73 -18.34 -7.28
C GLN A 336 37.33 -19.27 -6.22
N ALA A 337 36.48 -19.95 -5.44
CA ALA A 337 36.93 -20.90 -4.42
C ALA A 337 37.62 -22.13 -5.02
N SER A 338 37.14 -22.59 -6.19
CA SER A 338 37.73 -23.72 -6.93
C SER A 338 39.12 -23.35 -7.49
N GLU A 339 39.25 -22.18 -8.09
CA GLU A 339 40.52 -21.68 -8.65
C GLU A 339 41.57 -21.47 -7.54
N ASP A 340 41.15 -20.95 -6.39
CA ASP A 340 41.99 -20.71 -5.22
C ASP A 340 42.14 -21.94 -4.31
N GLY A 341 41.54 -23.07 -4.71
CA GLY A 341 41.51 -24.33 -3.96
C GLY A 341 42.88 -24.80 -3.46
N PRO A 342 43.96 -24.77 -4.26
CA PRO A 342 45.30 -25.18 -3.80
C PRO A 342 45.84 -24.33 -2.64
N ARG A 343 45.59 -23.01 -2.66
CA ARG A 343 45.99 -22.12 -1.56
C ARG A 343 45.16 -22.42 -0.32
N ILE A 344 43.84 -22.48 -0.47
CA ILE A 344 42.92 -22.75 0.64
C ILE A 344 43.26 -24.10 1.31
N TYR A 345 43.52 -25.15 0.52
CA TYR A 345 43.91 -26.46 1.04
C TYR A 345 45.24 -26.41 1.82
N SER A 346 46.24 -25.68 1.30
CA SER A 346 47.52 -25.48 1.97
C SER A 346 47.33 -24.75 3.31
N ASP A 347 46.61 -23.63 3.31
CA ASP A 347 46.39 -22.82 4.51
C ASP A 347 45.65 -23.62 5.59
N VAL A 348 44.61 -24.38 5.20
CA VAL A 348 43.87 -25.27 6.09
C VAL A 348 44.74 -26.38 6.67
N SER A 349 45.74 -26.87 5.92
CA SER A 349 46.66 -27.91 6.40
C SER A 349 47.69 -27.37 7.42
N THR A 350 47.82 -26.06 7.56
CA THR A 350 48.74 -25.40 8.50
C THR A 350 48.08 -24.90 9.78
N ILE A 351 46.74 -24.95 9.84
CA ILE A 351 45.89 -24.63 10.99
C ILE A 351 45.66 -25.91 11.79
#